data_AF-A0A9D2DFZ5-F1
#
_entry.id   AF-A0A9D2DFZ5-F1
#
_cell.length_a   1.000
_cell.length_b   1.000
_cell.length_c   1.000
_cell.angle_alpha   90.00
_cell.angle_beta   90.00
_cell.angle_gamma   90.00
#
_symmetry.space_group_name_H-M   'P 1'
#
loop_
_entity.id
_entity.type
_entity.pdbx_description
1 polymer ?
#
loop_
_entity_poly.entity_id
_entity_poly.type
_entity_poly.pdbx_seq_one_letter_code
_entity_poly.pdbx_strand_id
1 'polypeptide(L)'
;MQEPIISEEQWLRVQELRKHRRRPTATGRTSLFSGLVYCPDCGAKLHFCAAKSLKRNQEFWRCSNYKDGRGTCQIHYIRDVVPEKIVFEAISGLSEFVKCHETVFLYMLAEKTNAMRQKEHKRLEQTVEQAQRELPKSTG
;
A
#
# COMPACT_ATOMS: atom_id res chain seq x y z
N MET A 1 -3.06 -37.35 15.93
CA MET A 1 -3.15 -36.01 15.31
C MET A 1 -4.47 -35.40 15.73
N GLN A 2 -4.46 -34.16 16.22
CA GLN A 2 -5.68 -33.47 16.65
C GLN A 2 -6.38 -32.90 15.42
N GLU A 3 -7.69 -33.11 15.33
CA GLU A 3 -8.50 -32.54 14.24
C GLU A 3 -8.63 -31.01 14.43
N PRO A 4 -8.41 -30.20 13.37
CA PRO A 4 -8.43 -28.76 13.49
C PRO A 4 -9.84 -28.22 13.78
N ILE A 5 -9.92 -27.25 14.70
CA ILE A 5 -11.18 -26.62 15.15
C ILE A 5 -11.82 -25.77 14.04
N ILE A 6 -11.01 -25.24 13.12
CA ILE A 6 -11.41 -24.40 12.00
C ILE A 6 -10.71 -24.87 10.73
N SER A 7 -11.32 -24.67 9.56
CA SER A 7 -10.66 -25.03 8.31
C SER A 7 -9.46 -24.11 8.02
N GLU A 8 -8.48 -24.63 7.30
CA GLU A 8 -7.32 -23.85 6.86
C GLU A 8 -7.74 -22.64 6.03
N GLU A 9 -8.72 -22.80 5.15
CA GLU A 9 -9.29 -21.71 4.35
C GLU A 9 -9.86 -20.59 5.23
N GLN A 10 -10.67 -20.93 6.24
CA GLN A 10 -11.22 -19.96 7.18
C GLN A 10 -10.12 -19.25 7.97
N TRP A 11 -9.10 -19.99 8.42
CA TRP A 11 -7.95 -19.42 9.10
C TRP A 11 -7.21 -18.41 8.24
N LEU A 12 -6.83 -18.81 7.01
CA LEU A 12 -6.13 -17.94 6.06
C LEU A 12 -6.96 -16.70 5.72
N ARG A 13 -8.28 -16.86 5.55
CA ARG A 13 -9.18 -15.72 5.30
C ARG A 13 -9.19 -14.73 6.47
N VAL A 14 -9.24 -15.22 7.70
CA VAL A 14 -9.17 -14.35 8.90
C VAL A 14 -7.82 -13.66 9.02
N GLN A 15 -6.71 -14.36 8.75
CA GLN A 15 -5.39 -13.75 8.74
C GLN A 15 -5.31 -12.61 7.72
N GLU A 16 -5.85 -12.81 6.52
CA GLU A 16 -5.89 -11.78 5.49
C GLU A 16 -6.73 -10.56 5.90
N LEU A 17 -7.92 -10.78 6.44
CA LEU A 17 -8.76 -9.70 6.96
C LEU A 17 -8.09 -8.92 8.10
N ARG A 18 -7.31 -9.60 8.94
CA ARG A 18 -6.57 -8.96 10.04
C ARG A 18 -5.44 -8.05 9.55
N LYS A 19 -4.74 -8.41 8.46
CA LYS A 19 -3.70 -7.56 7.86
C LYS A 19 -4.25 -6.20 7.41
N HIS A 20 -5.49 -6.18 6.95
CA HIS A 20 -6.15 -4.98 6.41
C HIS A 20 -7.14 -4.31 7.39
N ARG A 21 -7.15 -4.72 8.66
CA ARG A 21 -8.10 -4.19 9.66
C ARG A 21 -7.83 -2.70 9.91
N ARG A 22 -8.78 -1.85 9.49
CA ARG A 22 -8.79 -0.42 9.81
C ARG A 22 -9.40 -0.21 11.19
N ARG A 23 -8.65 0.37 12.13
CA ARG A 23 -9.16 0.73 13.45
C ARG A 23 -9.98 2.02 13.34
N PRO A 24 -11.28 2.03 13.70
CA PRO A 24 -12.03 3.27 13.77
C PRO A 24 -11.45 4.19 14.85
N THR A 25 -11.55 5.50 14.62
CA THR A 25 -11.21 6.48 15.66
C THR A 25 -12.20 6.37 16.82
N ALA A 26 -11.90 7.01 17.96
CA ALA A 26 -12.83 7.09 19.09
C ALA A 26 -14.19 7.70 18.72
N THR A 27 -14.26 8.43 17.60
CA THR A 27 -15.51 8.99 17.06
C THR A 27 -16.26 8.05 16.11
N GLY A 28 -15.78 6.82 15.90
CA GLY A 28 -16.32 5.86 14.93
C GLY A 28 -15.92 6.16 13.47
N ARG A 29 -15.41 7.36 13.18
CA ARG A 29 -15.03 7.77 11.83
C ARG A 29 -13.72 7.13 11.38
N THR A 30 -13.64 6.88 10.09
CA THR A 30 -12.50 6.32 9.36
C THR A 30 -12.29 7.09 8.06
N SER A 31 -11.04 7.19 7.62
CA SER A 31 -10.71 7.70 6.29
C SER A 31 -10.52 6.55 5.29
N LEU A 32 -10.76 6.84 4.01
CA LEU A 32 -10.45 5.95 2.87
C LEU A 32 -8.96 5.58 2.84
N PHE A 33 -8.09 6.46 3.33
CA PHE A 33 -6.64 6.31 3.30
C PHE A 33 -6.03 5.73 4.60
N SER A 34 -6.87 5.27 5.54
CA SER A 34 -6.40 4.61 6.76
C SER A 34 -5.49 3.43 6.47
N GLY A 35 -4.24 3.54 6.91
CA GLY A 35 -3.18 2.54 6.71
C GLY A 35 -2.38 2.69 5.42
N LEU A 36 -2.69 3.69 4.59
CA LEU A 36 -2.06 3.92 3.29
C LEU A 36 -1.18 5.16 3.24
N VAL A 37 -1.32 6.09 4.20
CA VAL A 37 -0.55 7.34 4.24
C VAL A 37 0.67 7.21 5.14
N TYR A 38 1.83 7.59 4.62
CA TYR A 38 3.12 7.52 5.29
C TYR A 38 3.80 8.89 5.30
N CYS A 39 4.62 9.11 6.34
CA CYS A 39 5.45 10.28 6.46
C CYS A 39 6.61 10.22 5.45
N PRO A 40 6.83 11.26 4.63
CA PRO A 40 7.92 11.25 3.65
C PRO A 40 9.29 11.26 4.32
N ASP A 41 9.42 11.87 5.49
CA ASP A 41 10.72 12.08 6.14
C ASP A 41 11.18 10.86 6.94
N CYS A 42 10.29 10.25 7.72
CA CYS A 42 10.65 9.16 8.64
C CYS A 42 10.05 7.80 8.28
N GLY A 43 9.27 7.71 7.20
CA GLY A 43 8.62 6.47 6.75
C GLY A 43 7.54 5.92 7.68
N ALA A 44 7.30 6.56 8.84
CA ALA A 44 6.27 6.12 9.78
C ALA A 44 4.86 6.40 9.24
N LYS A 45 3.87 5.62 9.69
CA LYS A 45 2.47 5.83 9.31
C LYS A 45 1.95 7.18 9.80
N LEU A 46 1.09 7.83 9.03
CA LEU A 46 0.33 8.97 9.55
C LEU A 46 -0.90 8.49 10.32
N HIS A 47 -1.19 9.12 11.45
CA HIS A 47 -2.41 8.92 12.22
C HIS A 47 -3.53 9.82 11.70
N PHE A 48 -4.68 9.21 11.43
CA PHE A 48 -5.91 9.92 11.15
C PHE A 48 -6.50 10.50 12.45
N CYS A 49 -6.69 11.81 12.48
CA CYS A 49 -7.20 12.56 13.61
C CYS A 49 -8.60 13.10 13.30
N ALA A 50 -9.58 12.57 14.04
CA ALA A 50 -10.97 13.00 14.00
C ALA A 50 -11.49 13.19 15.43
N ALA A 51 -12.21 14.29 15.68
CA ALA A 51 -12.80 14.64 16.98
C ALA A 51 -14.21 15.21 16.77
N LYS A 52 -15.13 15.05 17.72
CA LYS A 52 -16.53 15.49 17.55
C LYS A 52 -16.65 16.99 17.21
N SER A 53 -15.66 17.79 17.61
CA SER A 53 -15.53 19.21 17.29
C SER A 53 -15.03 19.51 15.87
N LEU A 54 -14.49 18.51 15.15
CA LEU A 54 -13.99 18.65 13.79
C LEU A 54 -15.05 18.20 12.78
N LYS A 55 -15.33 19.06 11.80
CA LYS A 55 -16.08 18.72 10.59
C LYS A 55 -15.24 17.80 9.69
N ARG A 56 -15.89 17.07 8.78
CA ARG A 56 -15.22 16.15 7.82
C ARG A 56 -14.08 16.82 7.05
N ASN A 57 -14.28 18.06 6.60
CA ASN A 57 -13.24 18.84 5.89
C ASN A 57 -12.11 19.37 6.79
N GLN A 58 -12.24 19.26 8.11
CA GLN A 58 -11.24 19.69 9.08
C GLN A 58 -10.43 18.53 9.67
N GLU A 59 -10.87 17.29 9.46
CA GLU A 59 -10.09 16.10 9.83
C GLU A 59 -8.76 16.09 9.10
N PHE A 60 -7.77 15.46 9.71
CA PHE A 60 -6.40 15.58 9.25
C PHE A 60 -5.55 14.38 9.63
N TRP A 61 -4.36 14.35 9.06
CA TRP A 61 -3.30 13.39 9.27
C TRP A 61 -2.15 14.09 9.97
N ARG A 62 -1.51 13.38 10.91
CA ARG A 62 -0.25 13.78 11.53
C ARG A 62 0.69 12.59 11.62
N CYS A 63 2.00 12.84 11.57
CA CYS A 63 2.97 11.76 11.73
C CYS A 63 2.81 11.03 13.08
N SER A 64 2.88 9.70 13.10
CA SER A 64 2.86 8.93 14.35
C SER A 64 4.05 9.22 15.26
N ASN A 65 5.17 9.63 14.67
CA ASN A 65 6.37 9.99 15.40
C ASN A 65 6.35 11.44 15.88
N TYR A 66 5.38 12.25 15.47
CA TYR A 66 5.15 13.58 16.03
C TYR A 66 4.41 13.47 17.37
N LYS A 67 5.16 13.38 18.46
CA LYS A 67 4.64 13.29 19.84
C LYS A 67 4.50 14.68 20.48
N ASP A 68 3.80 15.57 19.80
CA ASP A 68 3.57 16.96 20.23
C ASP A 68 4.88 17.69 20.58
N GLY A 69 5.84 17.66 19.66
CA GLY A 69 7.16 18.27 19.82
C GLY A 69 8.20 17.42 20.58
N ARG A 70 7.80 16.34 21.25
CA ARG A 70 8.72 15.38 21.91
C ARG A 70 9.09 14.18 21.03
N GLY A 71 8.70 14.26 19.77
CA GLY A 71 8.86 13.19 18.80
C GLY A 71 10.18 13.25 18.04
N THR A 72 10.45 12.22 17.24
CA THR A 72 11.60 12.20 16.31
C THR A 72 11.26 12.79 14.94
N CYS A 73 10.05 13.33 14.77
CA CYS A 73 9.58 13.85 13.50
C CYS A 73 8.79 15.15 13.70
N GLN A 74 8.76 15.99 12.66
CA GLN A 74 7.95 17.21 12.60
C GLN A 74 6.45 16.89 12.41
N ILE A 75 5.60 17.90 12.58
CA ILE A 75 4.14 17.72 12.66
C ILE A 75 3.48 17.11 11.40
N HIS A 76 4.13 17.17 10.23
CA HIS A 76 3.66 16.62 8.93
C HIS A 76 2.14 16.52 8.83
N TYR A 77 1.53 17.68 8.61
CA TYR A 77 0.11 17.89 8.73
C TYR A 77 -0.56 17.92 7.35
N ILE A 78 -1.59 17.11 7.16
CA ILE A 78 -2.34 17.05 5.88
C ILE A 78 -3.83 16.94 6.19
N ARG A 79 -4.69 17.78 5.61
CA ARG A 79 -6.16 17.61 5.73
C ARG A 79 -6.60 16.33 5.03
N ASP A 80 -7.57 15.60 5.59
CA ASP A 80 -8.03 14.32 5.01
C ASP A 80 -8.63 14.47 3.61
N VAL A 81 -9.24 15.62 3.33
CA VAL A 81 -9.79 15.96 2.01
C VAL A 81 -8.74 16.15 0.93
N VAL A 82 -7.47 16.42 1.29
CA VAL A 82 -6.40 16.68 0.31
C VAL A 82 -5.97 15.39 -0.40
N PRO A 83 -5.61 14.30 0.30
CA PRO A 83 -5.36 13.01 -0.35
C PRO A 83 -6.55 12.53 -1.17
N GLU A 84 -7.79 12.76 -0.69
CA GLU A 84 -9.00 12.40 -1.42
C GLU A 84 -9.08 13.10 -2.77
N LYS A 85 -8.88 14.43 -2.77
CA LYS A 85 -8.87 15.24 -3.99
C LYS A 85 -7.76 14.83 -4.95
N ILE A 86 -6.52 14.66 -4.45
CA ILE A 86 -5.37 14.29 -5.29
C ILE A 86 -5.59 12.94 -5.96
N VAL A 87 -6.05 11.94 -5.20
CA VAL A 87 -6.27 10.59 -5.74
C VAL A 87 -7.44 10.59 -6.72
N PHE A 88 -8.50 11.34 -6.43
CA PHE A 88 -9.62 11.51 -7.35
C PHE A 88 -9.17 12.13 -8.67
N GLU A 89 -8.45 13.26 -8.62
CA GLU A 89 -7.92 13.94 -9.82
C GLU A 89 -7.00 13.04 -10.64
N ALA A 90 -6.13 12.26 -9.98
CA ALA A 90 -5.24 11.32 -10.66
C ALA A 90 -6.02 10.20 -11.38
N ILE A 91 -7.02 9.61 -10.72
CA ILE A 91 -7.85 8.55 -11.31
C ILE A 91 -8.70 9.10 -12.46
N SER A 92 -9.33 10.26 -12.25
CA SER A 92 -10.14 10.92 -13.28
C SER A 92 -9.29 11.32 -14.47
N GLY A 93 -8.11 11.89 -14.26
CA GLY A 93 -7.18 12.26 -15.32
C GLY A 93 -6.68 11.05 -16.11
N LEU A 94 -6.36 9.94 -15.43
CA LEU A 94 -6.02 8.69 -16.10
C LEU A 94 -7.20 8.14 -16.91
N SER A 95 -8.41 8.15 -16.34
CA SER A 95 -9.62 7.68 -17.03
C SER A 95 -9.87 8.50 -18.30
N GLU A 96 -9.72 9.81 -18.23
CA GLU A 96 -9.88 10.69 -19.39
C GLU A 96 -8.79 10.45 -20.44
N PHE A 97 -7.54 10.31 -20.01
CA PHE A 97 -6.44 9.97 -20.89
C PHE A 97 -6.71 8.68 -21.66
N VAL A 98 -7.14 7.62 -20.98
CA VAL A 98 -7.47 6.33 -21.61
C VAL A 98 -8.60 6.48 -22.63
N LYS A 99 -9.64 7.24 -22.32
CA LYS A 99 -10.77 7.47 -23.23
C LYS A 99 -10.36 8.24 -24.48
N CYS A 100 -9.57 9.30 -24.34
CA CYS A 100 -9.18 10.16 -25.45
C CYS A 100 -8.00 9.61 -26.26
N HIS A 101 -7.15 8.77 -25.67
CA HIS A 101 -5.87 8.33 -26.24
C HIS A 101 -5.67 6.82 -26.08
N GLU A 102 -6.71 6.02 -26.36
CA GLU A 102 -6.71 4.57 -26.13
C GLU A 102 -5.50 3.86 -26.77
N THR A 103 -5.19 4.16 -28.02
CA THR A 103 -4.07 3.52 -28.75
C THR A 103 -2.71 3.84 -28.12
N VAL A 104 -2.51 5.08 -27.67
CA VAL A 104 -1.29 5.50 -26.96
C VAL A 104 -1.20 4.78 -25.61
N PHE A 105 -2.31 4.69 -24.88
CA PHE A 105 -2.36 3.97 -23.62
C PHE A 105 -2.02 2.48 -23.81
N LEU A 106 -2.59 1.82 -24.82
CA LEU A 106 -2.30 0.42 -25.14
C LEU A 106 -0.83 0.20 -25.50
N TYR A 107 -0.24 1.11 -26.29
CA TYR A 107 1.19 1.09 -26.60
C TYR A 107 2.04 1.18 -25.33
N MET A 108 1.78 2.18 -24.48
CA MET A 108 2.51 2.36 -23.22
C MET A 108 2.34 1.15 -22.28
N LEU A 109 1.14 0.56 -22.25
CA LEU A 109 0.87 -0.63 -21.45
C LEU A 109 1.65 -1.85 -21.96
N ALA A 110 1.71 -2.03 -23.28
CA ALA A 110 2.51 -3.09 -23.91
C ALA A 110 4.00 -2.92 -23.61
N GLU A 111 4.56 -1.72 -23.78
CA GLU A 111 5.95 -1.42 -23.43
C GLU A 111 6.25 -1.72 -21.95
N LYS A 112 5.41 -1.24 -21.04
CA LYS A 112 5.57 -1.48 -19.61
C LYS A 112 5.51 -2.97 -19.27
N THR A 113 4.57 -3.70 -19.86
CA THR A 113 4.40 -5.13 -19.62
C THR A 113 5.62 -5.92 -20.12
N ASN A 114 6.12 -5.59 -21.31
CA ASN A 114 7.33 -6.18 -21.87
C ASN A 114 8.55 -5.90 -20.98
N ALA A 115 8.72 -4.66 -20.51
CA ALA A 115 9.82 -4.30 -19.62
C ALA A 115 9.74 -5.04 -18.27
N MET A 116 8.54 -5.21 -17.70
CA MET A 116 8.38 -6.00 -16.47
C MET A 116 8.70 -7.48 -16.70
N ARG A 117 8.24 -8.05 -17.82
CA ARG A 117 8.51 -9.45 -18.19
C ARG A 117 10.00 -9.71 -18.38
N GLN A 118 10.71 -8.79 -19.04
CA GLN A 118 12.17 -8.89 -19.22
C GLN A 118 12.91 -8.83 -17.88
N LYS A 119 12.52 -7.92 -16.97
CA LYS A 119 13.11 -7.85 -15.62
C LYS A 119 12.89 -9.12 -14.82
N GLU A 120 11.68 -9.68 -14.89
CA GLU A 120 11.35 -10.93 -14.21
C GLU A 120 12.11 -12.12 -14.77
N HIS A 121 12.21 -12.23 -16.11
CA HIS A 121 13.02 -13.25 -16.77
C HIS A 121 14.47 -13.22 -16.30
N LYS A 122 15.08 -12.03 -16.31
CA LYS A 122 16.46 -11.85 -15.85
C LYS A 122 16.65 -12.23 -14.38
N ARG A 123 15.68 -11.90 -13.52
CA ARG A 123 15.70 -12.31 -12.09
C ARG A 123 15.63 -13.82 -11.93
N LEU A 124 14.77 -14.48 -12.71
CA LEU A 124 14.63 -15.94 -12.69
C LEU A 124 15.89 -16.63 -13.20
N GLU A 125 16.47 -16.15 -14.31
CA GLU A 125 17.75 -16.67 -14.83
C GLU A 125 18.85 -16.60 -13.77
N GLN A 126 19.00 -15.47 -13.08
CA GLN A 126 19.97 -15.31 -11.99
C GLN A 126 19.70 -16.27 -10.82
N THR A 127 18.42 -16.50 -10.49
CA THR A 127 18.02 -17.41 -9.41
C THR A 127 18.33 -18.86 -9.78
N VAL A 128 18.07 -19.26 -11.02
CA VAL A 128 18.39 -20.60 -11.55
C VAL A 128 19.90 -20.81 -11.57
N GLU A 129 20.66 -19.82 -12.06
CA GLU A 129 22.13 -19.90 -12.09
C GLU A 129 22.72 -20.04 -10.68
N GLN A 130 22.22 -19.26 -9.72
CA GLN A 130 22.64 -19.38 -8.33
C GLN A 130 22.32 -20.76 -7.74
N ALA A 131 21.09 -21.24 -7.94
CA ALA A 131 20.68 -22.56 -7.46
C ALA A 131 21.52 -23.68 -8.08
N GLN A 132 21.86 -23.58 -9.37
CA GLN A 132 22.73 -24.55 -10.05
C GLN A 132 24.15 -24.57 -9.49
N ARG A 133 24.69 -23.43 -9.05
CA ARG A 133 26.02 -23.34 -8.39
C ARG A 133 26.01 -23.95 -6.99
N GLU A 134 24.87 -23.92 -6.30
CA GLU A 134 24.69 -24.45 -4.94
C GLU A 134 24.37 -25.96 -4.91
N LEU A 135 24.14 -26.61 -6.07
CA LEU A 135 23.90 -28.05 -6.12
C LEU A 135 25.17 -28.84 -5.72
N PRO A 136 25.08 -29.78 -4.76
CA PRO A 136 26.20 -30.64 -4.42
C PRO A 136 26.56 -31.52 -5.62
N LYS A 137 27.84 -31.53 -6.00
CA LYS A 137 28.35 -32.50 -6.99
C LYS A 137 28.18 -33.88 -6.39
N SER A 138 27.35 -34.73 -7.00
CA SER A 138 27.21 -36.12 -6.59
C SER A 138 28.58 -36.80 -6.71
N THR A 139 29.20 -37.09 -5.57
CA THR A 139 30.37 -37.97 -5.47
C THR A 139 29.93 -39.36 -5.93
N GLY A 140 30.49 -39.80 -7.07
CA GLY A 140 30.46 -41.19 -7.50
C GLY A 140 31.44 -42.05 -6.71
#